data_AF-A0A497A530-F1
#
_entry.id   AF-A0A497A530-F1
#
_cell.length_a   1.000
_cell.length_b   1.000
_cell.length_c   1.000
_cell.angle_alpha   90.00
_cell.angle_beta   90.00
_cell.angle_gamma   90.00
#
_symmetry.space_group_name_H-M   'P 1'
#
loop_
_entity.id
_entity.type
_entity.pdbx_description
1 polymer ?
#
loop_
_entity_poly.entity_id
_entity_poly.type
_entity_poly.pdbx_seq_one_letter_code
_entity_poly.pdbx_strand_id
1 'polypeptide(L)'
;MAIETWLPALLGYLIPVGLFLLAWGGMEPRRARRSATVGALALALAALGYLAVGFAFHLGGARVVSDQPGLEGLDWLFAGEGKLNWGIVGLKGFFLTDGAATPEALALFVTYLP
;
A
#
# COMPACT_ATOMS: atom_id res chain seq x y z
N MET A 1 18.51 -0.28 9.36
CA MET A 1 18.08 -0.37 7.95
C MET A 1 19.18 0.22 7.08
N ALA A 2 19.69 -0.54 6.10
CA ALA A 2 20.73 -0.07 5.18
C ALA A 2 20.13 0.88 4.12
N ILE A 3 20.96 1.68 3.46
CA ILE A 3 20.53 2.61 2.40
C ILE A 3 19.78 1.88 1.27
N GLU A 4 20.21 0.65 0.98
CA GLU A 4 19.65 -0.26 -0.01
C GLU A 4 18.15 -0.56 0.22
N THR A 5 17.69 -0.54 1.48
CA THR A 5 16.31 -0.93 1.83
C THR A 5 15.27 0.18 1.68
N TRP A 6 15.64 1.46 1.74
CA TRP A 6 14.66 2.57 1.72
C TRP A 6 14.72 3.44 0.47
N LEU A 7 15.86 3.47 -0.24
CA LEU A 7 16.00 4.27 -1.45
C LEU A 7 15.02 3.88 -2.56
N PRO A 8 14.79 2.57 -2.87
CA PRO A 8 13.83 2.20 -3.90
C PRO A 8 12.40 2.63 -3.57
N ALA A 9 11.98 2.49 -2.31
CA ALA A 9 10.66 2.93 -1.85
C ALA A 9 10.52 4.45 -1.97
N LEU A 10 11.53 5.22 -1.56
CA LEU A 10 11.55 6.67 -1.69
C LEU A 10 11.41 7.11 -3.16
N LEU A 11 12.17 6.48 -4.06
CA LEU A 11 12.08 6.77 -5.49
C LEU A 11 10.73 6.36 -6.09
N GLY A 12 10.14 5.28 -5.59
CA GLY A 12 8.78 4.85 -5.96
C GLY A 12 7.74 5.95 -5.75
N TYR A 13 7.82 6.68 -4.62
CA TYR A 13 6.92 7.81 -4.34
C TYR A 13 7.07 9.00 -5.28
N LEU A 14 8.19 9.12 -6.01
CA LEU A 14 8.34 10.16 -7.04
C LEU A 14 7.58 9.83 -8.33
N ILE A 15 7.21 8.56 -8.56
CA ILE A 15 6.47 8.14 -9.75
C ILE A 15 5.09 8.83 -9.83
N PRO A 16 4.19 8.74 -8.82
CA PRO A 16 2.90 9.43 -8.89
C PRO A 16 3.07 10.96 -8.98
N VAL A 17 4.07 11.53 -8.32
CA VAL A 17 4.40 12.97 -8.42
C VAL A 17 4.79 13.34 -9.85
N GLY A 18 5.66 12.57 -10.49
CA GLY A 18 6.07 12.78 -11.88
C GLY A 18 4.91 12.68 -12.86
N LEU A 19 4.03 11.69 -12.68
CA LEU A 19 2.82 11.53 -13.48
C LEU A 19 1.88 12.74 -13.34
N PHE A 20 1.69 13.23 -12.12
CA PHE A 20 0.89 14.43 -11.88
C PHE A 20 1.49 15.67 -12.52
N LEU A 21 2.80 15.89 -12.38
CA LEU A 21 3.51 17.01 -13.01
C LEU A 21 3.39 16.96 -14.54
N LEU A 22 3.56 15.77 -15.13
CA LEU A 22 3.39 15.57 -16.58
C LEU A 22 1.97 15.88 -17.03
N ALA A 23 0.96 15.40 -16.29
CA ALA A 23 -0.44 15.66 -16.59
C ALA A 23 -0.80 17.15 -16.50
N TRP A 24 -0.32 17.85 -15.47
CA TRP A 24 -0.60 19.27 -15.27
C TRP A 24 0.15 20.19 -16.23
N GLY A 25 1.33 19.79 -16.70
CA GLY A 25 2.16 20.58 -17.62
C GLY A 25 1.47 20.92 -18.95
N GLY A 26 0.52 20.08 -19.39
CA GLY A 26 -0.30 20.32 -20.58
C GLY A 26 -1.64 21.02 -20.34
N MET A 27 -1.96 21.40 -19.10
CA MET A 27 -3.26 21.98 -18.74
C MET A 27 -3.20 23.51 -18.65
N GLU A 28 -4.34 24.16 -18.94
CA GLU A 28 -4.54 25.58 -18.63
C GLU A 28 -4.32 25.84 -17.12
N PRO A 29 -3.64 26.92 -16.69
CA PRO A 29 -3.26 27.14 -15.28
C PRO A 29 -4.40 27.05 -14.26
N ARG A 30 -5.61 27.47 -14.61
CA ARG A 30 -6.78 27.35 -13.72
C ARG A 30 -7.21 25.89 -13.55
N ARG A 31 -7.18 25.11 -14.63
CA ARG A 31 -7.49 23.67 -14.62
C ARG A 31 -6.41 22.88 -13.90
N ALA A 32 -5.14 23.20 -14.13
CA ALA A 32 -3.99 22.57 -13.46
C ALA A 32 -4.11 22.69 -11.93
N ARG A 33 -4.39 23.88 -11.40
CA ARG A 33 -4.58 24.09 -9.95
C ARG A 33 -5.70 23.24 -9.36
N ARG A 34 -6.86 23.20 -10.02
CA ARG A 34 -8.00 22.39 -9.56
C ARG A 34 -7.67 20.89 -9.61
N SER A 35 -7.07 20.44 -10.70
CA SER A 35 -6.63 19.05 -10.88
C SER A 35 -5.62 18.64 -9.81
N ALA A 36 -4.70 19.54 -9.46
CA ALA A 36 -3.69 19.28 -8.43
C ALA A 36 -4.29 19.01 -7.05
N THR A 37 -5.25 19.83 -6.63
CA THR A 37 -5.96 19.59 -5.36
C THR A 37 -6.71 18.27 -5.37
N VAL A 38 -7.39 17.94 -6.47
CA VAL A 38 -8.13 16.68 -6.59
C VAL A 38 -7.19 15.47 -6.62
N GLY A 39 -6.07 15.56 -7.33
CA GLY A 39 -5.06 14.50 -7.38
C GLY A 39 -4.42 14.24 -6.02
N ALA A 40 -4.06 15.31 -5.30
CA ALA A 40 -3.54 15.19 -3.93
C ALA A 40 -4.57 14.58 -2.97
N LEU A 41 -5.84 14.98 -3.06
CA LEU A 41 -6.92 14.39 -2.27
C LEU A 41 -7.10 12.89 -2.61
N ALA A 42 -7.10 12.54 -3.89
CA ALA A 42 -7.23 11.16 -4.33
C ALA A 42 -6.08 10.28 -3.80
N LEU A 43 -4.85 10.78 -3.85
CA LEU A 43 -3.68 10.08 -3.30
C LEU A 43 -3.80 9.91 -1.77
N ALA A 44 -4.20 10.96 -1.06
CA ALA A 44 -4.41 10.88 0.39
C ALA A 44 -5.50 9.85 0.76
N LEU A 45 -6.63 9.83 0.03
CA LEU A 45 -7.69 8.84 0.23
C LEU A 45 -7.23 7.43 -0.13
N ALA A 46 -6.41 7.25 -1.17
CA ALA A 46 -5.83 5.96 -1.52
C ALA A 46 -4.90 5.45 -0.41
N ALA A 47 -4.02 6.31 0.11
CA ALA A 47 -3.13 5.97 1.22
C ALA A 47 -3.92 5.59 2.50
N LEU A 48 -4.96 6.37 2.84
CA LEU A 48 -5.82 6.07 3.99
C LEU A 48 -6.64 4.79 3.78
N GLY A 49 -7.18 4.56 2.59
CA GLY A 49 -7.91 3.34 2.26
C GLY A 49 -7.00 2.11 2.28
N TYR A 50 -5.77 2.26 1.81
CA TYR A 50 -4.76 1.21 1.88
C TYR A 50 -4.40 0.90 3.33
N LEU A 51 -4.16 1.90 4.17
CA LEU A 51 -3.91 1.71 5.60
C LEU A 51 -5.10 1.03 6.30
N ALA A 52 -6.32 1.52 6.06
CA ALA A 52 -7.51 1.04 6.77
C ALA A 52 -7.82 -0.43 6.43
N VAL A 53 -7.81 -0.80 5.15
CA VAL A 53 -8.24 -2.13 4.69
C VAL A 53 -7.36 -2.74 3.61
N GLY A 54 -6.75 -1.94 2.74
CA GLY A 54 -6.04 -2.45 1.56
C GLY A 54 -4.81 -3.30 1.92
N PHE A 55 -4.02 -2.87 2.89
CA PHE A 55 -2.87 -3.63 3.38
C PHE A 55 -3.29 -4.98 3.94
N ALA A 56 -4.40 -5.03 4.69
CA ALA A 56 -4.91 -6.27 5.24
C ALA A 56 -5.32 -7.25 4.14
N PHE A 57 -6.09 -6.80 3.15
CA PHE A 57 -6.52 -7.66 2.04
C PHE A 57 -5.35 -8.11 1.17
N HIS A 58 -4.34 -7.26 1.00
CA HIS A 58 -3.18 -7.54 0.16
C HIS A 58 -2.16 -8.46 0.84
N LEU A 59 -1.79 -8.17 2.10
CA LEU A 59 -0.65 -8.77 2.80
C LEU A 59 -1.01 -9.40 4.14
N GLY A 60 -2.27 -9.40 4.55
CA GLY A 60 -2.74 -9.90 5.85
C GLY A 60 -2.52 -11.39 6.12
N GLY A 61 -2.00 -12.14 5.16
CA GLY A 61 -1.59 -13.51 5.36
C GLY A 61 -0.19 -13.81 4.80
N ALA A 62 0.66 -12.79 4.71
CA ALA A 62 2.04 -12.91 4.22
C ALA A 62 2.85 -13.99 4.95
N ARG A 63 2.58 -14.25 6.24
CA ARG A 63 3.25 -15.31 7.02
C ARG A 63 2.97 -16.72 6.50
N VAL A 64 1.81 -16.94 5.87
CA VAL A 64 1.44 -18.26 5.32
C VAL A 64 2.30 -18.60 4.11
N VAL A 65 2.80 -17.58 3.40
CA VAL A 65 3.62 -17.72 2.18
C VAL A 65 5.10 -17.38 2.38
N SER A 66 5.48 -16.84 3.55
CA SER A 66 6.86 -16.46 3.88
C SER A 66 7.18 -16.74 5.35
N ASP A 67 8.35 -17.33 5.60
CA ASP A 67 8.90 -17.54 6.96
C ASP A 67 9.71 -16.35 7.47
N GLN A 68 9.58 -15.17 6.84
CA GLN A 68 10.30 -13.98 7.26
C GLN A 68 9.91 -13.58 8.70
N PRO A 69 10.88 -13.45 9.63
CA PRO A 69 10.62 -12.96 10.98
C PRO A 69 9.97 -11.58 10.96
N GLY A 70 9.06 -11.32 11.90
CA GLY A 70 8.34 -10.05 12.00
C GLY A 70 7.03 -10.02 11.22
N LEU A 71 6.66 -11.06 10.47
CA LEU A 71 5.36 -11.14 9.78
C LEU A 71 4.33 -11.96 10.57
N GLU A 72 4.62 -12.40 11.79
CA GLU A 72 3.79 -13.34 12.56
C GLU A 72 2.35 -12.85 12.78
N GLY A 73 2.14 -11.53 12.84
CA GLY A 73 0.79 -10.95 12.95
C GLY A 73 -0.03 -10.95 11.66
N LEU A 74 0.55 -11.36 10.53
CA LEU A 74 -0.07 -11.45 9.20
C LEU A 74 -0.23 -12.91 8.78
N ASP A 75 -0.96 -13.68 9.57
CA ASP A 75 -1.04 -15.14 9.51
C ASP A 75 -2.36 -15.69 8.96
N TRP A 76 -3.29 -14.81 8.56
CA TRP A 76 -4.60 -15.24 8.12
C TRP A 76 -4.84 -14.94 6.64
N LEU A 77 -4.76 -15.99 5.83
CA LEU A 77 -5.32 -16.02 4.48
C LEU A 77 -6.66 -16.73 4.49
N PHE A 78 -7.68 -16.09 3.92
CA PHE A 78 -8.90 -16.77 3.52
C PHE A 78 -8.77 -17.20 2.06
N ALA A 79 -8.90 -18.50 1.82
CA ALA A 79 -9.09 -19.07 0.48
C ALA A 79 -10.44 -19.80 0.50
N GLY A 80 -11.36 -19.42 -0.38
CA GLY A 80 -12.70 -20.00 -0.39
C GLY A 80 -12.66 -21.52 -0.62
N GLU A 81 -13.37 -22.29 0.20
CA GLU A 81 -13.53 -23.74 -0.02
C GLU A 81 -14.47 -24.00 -1.22
N GLY A 82 -14.13 -24.95 -2.09
CA GLY A 82 -14.99 -25.40 -3.21
C GLY A 82 -14.74 -24.68 -4.56
N LYS A 83 -15.81 -24.16 -5.20
CA LYS A 83 -15.79 -23.59 -6.58
C LYS A 83 -15.39 -22.10 -6.64
N LEU A 84 -15.06 -21.48 -5.52
CA LEU A 84 -14.66 -20.07 -5.45
C LEU A 84 -13.21 -19.92 -5.90
N ASN A 85 -13.00 -19.88 -7.21
CA ASN A 85 -11.66 -19.74 -7.83
C ASN A 85 -11.10 -18.30 -7.77
N TRP A 86 -11.84 -17.34 -7.18
CA TRP A 86 -11.56 -15.91 -7.34
C TRP A 86 -10.70 -15.29 -6.24
N GLY A 87 -10.10 -16.09 -5.37
CA GLY A 87 -8.81 -15.71 -4.82
C GLY A 87 -8.68 -15.78 -3.32
N ILE A 88 -7.42 -15.57 -2.93
CA ILE A 88 -6.91 -15.57 -1.59
C ILE A 88 -6.94 -14.12 -1.10
N VAL A 89 -7.47 -13.87 0.09
CA VAL A 89 -7.49 -12.54 0.72
C VAL A 89 -6.93 -12.59 2.13
N GLY A 90 -6.08 -11.63 2.48
CA GLY A 90 -5.59 -11.48 3.86
C GLY A 90 -6.66 -10.91 4.79
N LEU A 91 -6.68 -11.33 6.05
CA LEU A 91 -7.66 -10.90 7.05
C LEU A 91 -7.04 -10.35 8.35
N LYS A 92 -5.75 -10.01 8.33
CA LYS A 92 -5.02 -9.36 9.43
C LYS A 92 -4.31 -8.10 8.96
N GLY A 93 -4.03 -7.19 9.88
CA GLY A 93 -3.35 -5.92 9.57
C GLY A 93 -4.27 -4.76 9.19
N PHE A 94 -5.57 -4.84 9.51
CA PHE A 94 -6.47 -3.69 9.42
C PHE A 94 -5.92 -2.55 10.26
N PHE A 95 -5.82 -1.35 9.69
CA PHE A 95 -5.18 -0.18 10.30
C PHE A 95 -3.73 -0.39 10.78
N LEU A 96 -3.08 -1.51 10.44
CA LEU A 96 -1.76 -1.91 10.95
C LEU A 96 -1.65 -1.81 12.48
N THR A 97 -2.67 -2.30 13.20
CA THR A 97 -2.66 -2.31 14.67
C THR A 97 -2.25 -3.66 15.25
N ASP A 98 -2.06 -3.69 16.57
CA ASP A 98 -1.80 -4.90 17.36
C ASP A 98 -0.59 -5.71 16.88
N GLY A 99 -0.70 -7.04 16.83
CA GLY A 99 0.39 -7.94 16.43
C GLY A 99 0.88 -7.75 14.99
N ALA A 100 0.15 -7.02 14.15
CA ALA A 100 0.54 -6.70 12.78
C ALA A 100 1.38 -5.42 12.66
N ALA A 101 1.54 -4.63 13.74
CA ALA A 101 2.28 -3.36 13.76
C ALA A 101 3.80 -3.56 13.92
N THR A 102 4.38 -4.55 13.25
CA THR A 102 5.81 -4.87 13.35
C THR A 102 6.65 -3.98 12.40
N PRO A 103 7.96 -3.82 12.66
CA PRO A 103 8.84 -3.08 11.76
C PRO A 103 8.83 -3.63 10.32
N GLU A 104 8.75 -4.94 10.16
CA GLU A 104 8.76 -5.61 8.86
C GLU A 104 7.43 -5.41 8.11
N ALA A 105 6.29 -5.50 8.81
CA ALA A 105 5.00 -5.19 8.22
C ALA A 105 4.89 -3.70 7.83
N LEU A 106 5.43 -2.78 8.64
CA LEU A 106 5.51 -1.35 8.31
C LEU A 106 6.41 -1.09 7.11
N ALA A 107 7.53 -1.81 6.97
CA ALA A 107 8.39 -1.71 5.80
C ALA A 107 7.67 -2.17 4.53
N LEU A 108 6.91 -3.27 4.60
CA LEU A 108 6.05 -3.71 3.50
C LEU A 108 4.97 -2.67 3.19
N PHE A 109 4.32 -2.10 4.20
CA PHE A 109 3.32 -1.06 4.02
C PHE A 109 3.87 0.15 3.27
N VAL A 110 5.02 0.67 3.69
CA VAL A 110 5.69 1.80 3.01
C VAL A 110 6.15 1.42 1.60
N THR A 111 6.44 0.15 1.33
CA THR A 111 6.84 -0.30 0.00
C THR A 111 5.67 -0.36 -0.98
N TYR A 112 4.49 -0.73 -0.50
CA TYR A 112 3.29 -0.92 -1.32
C TYR A 112 2.26 0.22 -1.23
N LEU A 113 2.55 1.27 -0.46
CA LEU A 113 1.67 2.43 -0.37
C LEU A 113 1.52 3.08 -1.76
N PRO A 114 0.30 3.48 -2.17
CA PRO A 114 0.05 4.11 -3.46
C PRO A 114 0.74 5.45 -3.68
#